data_AF-A0A0R0H858-F1
#
_entry.id   AF-A0A0R0H858-F1
#
_cell.length_a   1.000
_cell.length_b   1.000
_cell.length_c   1.000
_cell.angle_alpha   90.00
_cell.angle_beta   90.00
_cell.angle_gamma   90.00
#
_symmetry.space_group_name_H-M   'P 1'
#
loop_
_entity.id
_entity.type
_entity.pdbx_description
1 polymer ?
#
loop_
_entity_poly.entity_id
_entity_poly.type
_entity_poly.pdbx_seq_one_letter_code
_entity_poly.pdbx_strand_id
1 'polypeptide(L)'
;MDSICPIGLQCATEISALLSPPSPLQVQKYYHDLLTARGCSGIKVKQDGNFGKGLYADMDFKEGELVLKDPMLVGAQHPLNKIDCLVCSFCFCFIGSIELQIGRRLYMQHLRANESHGCEVGSSSKHCHEMDSSDEEESTQQCTSGSSKTKVPLPEGIVESLMNGQLVLPFSEKFSLPPAVPCPGGCGEAYYCSMSCAEADWGSSHSLLCTGESSDSARREALLKFIKHANETNDIFLLAAKAISSTMLMYRKLKAVSLEEQMKHNTSCVSNHCNLSILLEAWKPISMGHKRRWWDCIALPDDVDSSDEASFRLQIKMLAFESLQLLKTAIFDKELFSLEIYGNIIGMFELNNLDLVVASPVEDYFLYIDDLTYPNKEEAEKITQPVLDALGEEYSIYCEGTAFFPLQSCLNHSCCPNAKAFKREEDKDGQATIIAQRSICKGEEITISYVDEDLTFEERQASLADYGFRCRCSKCIEEEP
;
A
#
# COMPACT_ATOMS: atom_id res chain seq x y z
N MET A 1 -26.94 8.94 24.43
CA MET A 1 -28.06 9.51 23.66
C MET A 1 -27.60 9.53 22.22
N ASP A 2 -28.03 8.52 21.46
CA ASP A 2 -27.63 8.30 20.09
C ASP A 2 -28.08 9.49 19.22
N SER A 3 -27.12 10.33 18.82
CA SER A 3 -27.32 11.22 17.68
C SER A 3 -27.24 10.35 16.42
N ILE A 4 -28.28 9.56 16.19
CA ILE A 4 -28.50 8.83 14.96
C ILE A 4 -28.55 9.90 13.88
N CYS A 5 -27.52 9.94 13.03
CA CYS A 5 -27.51 10.80 11.85
C CYS A 5 -28.81 10.54 11.08
N PRO A 6 -29.72 11.54 10.92
CA PRO A 6 -31.06 11.34 10.35
C PRO A 6 -31.06 10.69 8.95
N ILE A 7 -29.92 10.70 8.28
CA ILE A 7 -29.65 10.29 6.91
C ILE A 7 -29.45 8.77 6.78
N GLY A 8 -28.98 8.09 7.84
CA GLY A 8 -28.80 6.64 7.84
C GLY A 8 -30.10 5.87 7.57
N LEU A 9 -31.25 6.47 7.87
CA LEU A 9 -32.57 5.93 7.53
C LEU A 9 -32.98 6.15 6.06
N GLN A 10 -32.51 7.21 5.41
CA GLN A 10 -32.97 7.61 4.06
C GLN A 10 -32.24 6.86 2.94
N CYS A 11 -30.98 6.46 3.16
CA CYS A 11 -30.18 5.64 2.25
C CYS A 11 -29.86 4.23 2.80
N ALA A 12 -30.64 3.76 3.78
CA ALA A 12 -30.38 2.49 4.46
C ALA A 12 -30.31 1.29 3.49
N THR A 13 -31.17 1.30 2.47
CA THR A 13 -31.26 0.23 1.47
C THR A 13 -30.00 0.19 0.60
N GLU A 14 -29.51 1.34 0.16
CA GLU A 14 -28.31 1.47 -0.66
C GLU A 14 -27.05 1.08 0.12
N ILE A 15 -26.93 1.54 1.37
CA ILE A 15 -25.82 1.18 2.26
C ILE A 15 -25.80 -0.34 2.49
N SER A 16 -26.96 -0.93 2.78
CA SER A 16 -27.11 -2.37 2.95
C SER A 16 -26.72 -3.14 1.68
N ALA A 17 -27.11 -2.65 0.50
CA ALA A 17 -26.76 -3.27 -0.77
C ALA A 17 -25.24 -3.21 -1.05
N LEU A 18 -24.56 -2.11 -0.74
CA LEU A 18 -23.11 -1.97 -0.93
C LEU A 18 -22.30 -2.87 0.02
N LEU A 19 -22.79 -3.04 1.26
CA LEU A 19 -22.12 -3.85 2.28
C LEU A 19 -22.47 -5.34 2.18
N SER A 20 -23.49 -5.71 1.39
CA SER A 20 -23.84 -7.10 1.17
C SER A 20 -22.70 -7.83 0.45
N PRO A 21 -22.27 -9.01 0.94
CA PRO A 21 -21.21 -9.77 0.30
C PRO A 21 -21.66 -10.24 -1.10
N PRO A 22 -20.77 -10.22 -2.10
CA PRO A 22 -21.09 -10.69 -3.44
C PRO A 22 -21.40 -12.20 -3.42
N SER A 23 -22.36 -12.61 -4.25
CA SER A 23 -22.68 -14.04 -4.43
C SER A 23 -21.51 -14.79 -5.07
N PRO A 24 -21.39 -16.13 -4.86
CA PRO A 24 -20.31 -16.92 -5.45
C PRO A 24 -20.19 -16.78 -6.98
N LEU A 25 -21.32 -16.65 -7.69
CA LEU A 25 -21.33 -16.41 -9.13
C LEU A 25 -20.76 -15.05 -9.52
N GLN A 26 -21.03 -14.01 -8.72
CA GLN A 26 -20.48 -12.67 -8.95
C GLN A 26 -18.97 -12.64 -8.69
N VAL A 27 -18.50 -13.31 -7.63
CA VAL A 27 -17.08 -13.46 -7.31
C VAL A 27 -16.36 -14.19 -8.45
N GLN A 28 -16.89 -15.35 -8.87
CA GLN A 28 -16.30 -16.14 -9.95
C GLN A 28 -16.22 -15.34 -11.26
N LYS A 29 -17.30 -14.64 -11.63
CA LYS A 29 -17.33 -13.80 -12.82
C LYS A 29 -16.31 -12.67 -12.75
N TYR A 30 -16.25 -11.94 -11.63
CA TYR A 30 -15.31 -10.83 -11.45
C TYR A 30 -13.86 -11.27 -11.63
N TYR A 31 -13.45 -12.36 -10.97
CA TYR A 31 -12.06 -12.81 -11.06
C TYR A 31 -11.73 -13.44 -12.41
N HIS A 32 -12.68 -14.09 -13.08
CA HIS A 32 -12.50 -14.52 -14.47
C HIS A 32 -12.26 -13.34 -15.42
N ASP A 33 -13.10 -12.30 -15.31
CA ASP A 33 -12.97 -11.08 -16.12
C ASP A 33 -11.64 -10.36 -15.82
N LEU A 34 -11.25 -10.28 -14.54
CA LEU A 34 -10.00 -9.64 -14.10
C LEU A 34 -8.76 -10.37 -14.63
N LEU A 35 -8.70 -11.70 -14.50
CA LEU A 35 -7.59 -12.52 -15.00
C LEU A 35 -7.49 -12.41 -16.53
N THR A 36 -8.62 -12.45 -17.22
CA THR A 36 -8.69 -12.28 -18.68
C THR A 36 -8.17 -10.91 -19.10
N ALA A 37 -8.62 -9.84 -18.44
CA ALA A 37 -8.20 -8.47 -18.75
C ALA A 37 -6.70 -8.24 -18.52
N ARG A 38 -6.10 -8.95 -17.56
CA ARG A 38 -4.67 -8.88 -17.24
C ARG A 38 -3.81 -9.84 -18.04
N GLY A 39 -4.40 -10.71 -18.88
CA GLY A 39 -3.67 -11.75 -19.61
C GLY A 39 -3.02 -12.79 -18.68
N CYS A 40 -3.47 -12.91 -17.44
CA CYS A 40 -2.96 -13.88 -16.48
C CYS A 40 -3.53 -15.26 -16.84
N SER A 41 -2.69 -16.13 -17.37
CA SER A 41 -3.02 -17.54 -17.62
C SER A 41 -2.32 -18.43 -16.59
N GLY A 42 -2.92 -19.57 -16.24
CA GLY A 42 -2.30 -20.53 -15.33
C GLY A 42 -2.73 -20.45 -13.86
N ILE A 43 -3.61 -19.51 -13.50
CA ILE A 43 -4.23 -19.43 -12.18
C ILE A 43 -5.74 -19.19 -12.30
N LYS A 44 -6.49 -19.53 -11.25
CA LYS A 44 -7.92 -19.24 -11.14
C LYS A 44 -8.32 -19.02 -9.68
N VAL A 45 -9.28 -18.12 -9.46
CA VAL A 45 -9.89 -17.94 -8.12
C VAL A 45 -11.10 -18.86 -8.00
N LYS A 46 -11.20 -19.58 -6.89
CA LYS A 46 -12.38 -20.35 -6.49
C LYS A 46 -12.89 -19.83 -5.15
N GLN A 47 -14.14 -20.14 -4.84
CA GLN A 47 -14.71 -19.93 -3.52
C GLN A 47 -15.08 -21.29 -2.93
N ASP A 48 -14.44 -21.64 -1.82
CA ASP A 48 -14.74 -22.81 -0.99
C ASP A 48 -15.54 -22.35 0.25
N GLY A 49 -16.58 -23.09 0.61
CA GLY A 49 -17.42 -22.77 1.77
C GLY A 49 -16.67 -22.82 3.11
N ASN A 50 -15.53 -23.51 3.18
CA ASN A 50 -14.76 -23.67 4.42
C ASN A 50 -13.67 -22.59 4.62
N PHE A 51 -13.09 -22.08 3.53
CA PHE A 51 -11.92 -21.18 3.57
C PHE A 51 -12.15 -19.84 2.85
N GLY A 52 -13.35 -19.60 2.31
CA GLY A 52 -13.63 -18.40 1.55
C GLY A 52 -13.03 -18.47 0.14
N LYS A 53 -12.37 -17.40 -0.31
CA LYS A 53 -11.72 -17.38 -1.63
C LYS A 53 -10.37 -18.10 -1.54
N GLY A 54 -9.96 -18.73 -2.63
CA GLY A 54 -8.63 -19.34 -2.78
C GLY A 54 -8.12 -19.16 -4.21
N LEU A 55 -6.81 -18.97 -4.36
CA LEU A 55 -6.14 -18.99 -5.66
C LEU A 55 -5.61 -20.39 -5.96
N TYR A 56 -5.88 -20.90 -7.15
CA TYR A 56 -5.52 -22.27 -7.55
C TYR A 56 -4.72 -22.25 -8.83
N ALA A 57 -3.74 -23.15 -8.92
CA ALA A 57 -3.00 -23.40 -10.14
C ALA A 57 -3.93 -24.00 -11.22
N ASP A 58 -3.85 -23.49 -12.44
CA ASP A 58 -4.53 -24.03 -13.63
C ASP A 58 -3.56 -24.65 -14.65
N MET A 59 -2.26 -24.57 -14.34
CA MET A 59 -1.14 -25.30 -14.94
C MET A 59 -0.14 -25.70 -13.86
N ASP A 60 0.92 -26.42 -14.23
CA ASP A 60 2.02 -26.76 -13.31
C ASP A 60 3.02 -25.58 -13.24
N PHE A 61 3.55 -25.31 -12.06
CA PHE A 61 4.66 -24.36 -11.83
C PHE A 61 5.87 -25.10 -11.25
N LYS A 62 7.07 -24.68 -11.65
CA LYS A 62 8.32 -25.10 -11.01
C LYS A 62 8.72 -24.12 -9.92
N GLU A 63 9.58 -24.59 -9.02
CA GLU A 63 10.25 -23.73 -8.03
C GLU A 63 10.94 -22.54 -8.70
N GLY A 64 10.79 -21.36 -8.11
CA GLY A 64 11.28 -20.08 -8.61
C GLY A 64 10.47 -19.46 -9.74
N GLU A 65 9.48 -20.17 -10.31
CA GLU A 65 8.66 -19.60 -11.38
C GLU A 65 7.69 -18.53 -10.87
N LEU A 66 7.49 -17.50 -11.69
CA LEU A 66 6.54 -16.45 -11.43
C LEU A 66 5.11 -17.00 -11.54
N VAL A 67 4.38 -16.97 -10.43
CA VAL A 67 2.99 -17.43 -10.34
C VAL A 67 2.03 -16.27 -10.65
N LEU A 68 2.29 -15.09 -10.07
CA LEU A 68 1.39 -13.94 -10.17
C LEU A 68 2.17 -12.63 -10.05
N LYS A 69 1.90 -11.68 -10.95
CA LYS A 69 2.10 -10.24 -10.72
C LYS A 69 0.74 -9.58 -10.58
N ASP A 70 0.49 -8.99 -9.42
CA ASP A 70 -0.79 -8.37 -9.10
C ASP A 70 -0.65 -6.85 -8.96
N PRO A 71 -1.18 -6.08 -9.92
CA PRO A 71 -1.32 -4.63 -9.76
C PRO A 71 -2.28 -4.30 -8.63
N MET A 72 -1.85 -3.37 -7.77
CA MET A 72 -2.68 -2.82 -6.71
C MET A 72 -3.97 -2.19 -7.27
N LEU A 73 -5.06 -2.37 -6.53
CA LEU A 73 -6.29 -1.62 -6.77
C LEU A 73 -6.22 -0.24 -6.15
N VAL A 74 -5.67 -0.16 -4.94
CA VAL A 74 -5.43 1.06 -4.18
C VAL A 74 -4.12 0.89 -3.42
N GLY A 75 -3.24 1.89 -3.48
CA GLY A 75 -1.98 1.90 -2.73
C GLY A 75 -1.55 3.31 -2.36
N ALA A 76 -0.77 3.42 -1.29
CA ALA A 76 -0.16 4.66 -0.83
C ALA A 76 1.18 4.37 -0.17
N GLN A 77 2.18 5.20 -0.48
CA GLN A 77 3.46 5.23 0.21
C GLN A 77 3.26 5.88 1.58
N HIS A 78 3.91 5.34 2.60
CA HIS A 78 3.81 5.90 3.96
C HIS A 78 4.30 7.35 3.99
N PRO A 79 3.64 8.26 4.73
CA PRO A 79 3.97 9.68 4.72
C PRO A 79 5.42 10.00 5.08
N LEU A 80 6.01 9.28 6.05
CA LEU A 80 7.40 9.48 6.46
C LEU A 80 8.39 8.96 5.41
N ASN A 81 8.07 7.83 4.77
CA ASN A 81 8.90 7.22 3.72
C ASN A 81 9.02 8.12 2.47
N LYS A 82 8.04 8.99 2.18
CA LYS A 82 8.12 9.99 1.09
C LYS A 82 9.29 10.96 1.20
N ILE A 83 9.80 11.15 2.42
CA ILE A 83 10.95 12.02 2.69
C ILE A 83 12.23 11.34 2.19
N ASP A 84 12.31 10.02 2.36
CA ASP A 84 13.48 9.20 2.06
C ASP A 84 13.46 8.64 0.63
N CYS A 85 12.29 8.35 0.08
CA CYS A 85 12.12 7.73 -1.24
C CYS A 85 11.24 8.59 -2.16
N LEU A 86 11.81 9.09 -3.25
CA LEU A 86 11.04 9.75 -4.31
C LEU A 86 10.61 8.73 -5.36
N VAL A 87 9.33 8.36 -5.31
CA VAL A 87 8.74 7.36 -6.20
C VAL A 87 7.54 7.90 -6.98
N CYS A 88 7.14 7.18 -8.02
CA CYS A 88 5.89 7.40 -8.73
C CYS A 88 4.70 7.21 -7.78
N SER A 89 3.81 8.19 -7.66
CA SER A 89 2.63 8.14 -6.77
C SER A 89 1.54 7.15 -7.21
N PHE A 90 1.70 6.53 -8.39
CA PHE A 90 0.78 5.54 -8.95
C PHE A 90 1.35 4.11 -8.95
N CYS A 91 2.55 3.91 -9.50
CA CYS A 91 3.18 2.58 -9.61
C CYS A 91 4.33 2.36 -8.63
N PHE A 92 4.75 3.36 -7.87
CA PHE A 92 5.75 3.27 -6.80
C PHE A 92 7.17 2.90 -7.24
N CYS A 93 7.45 2.85 -8.54
CA CYS A 93 8.83 2.78 -9.00
C CYS A 93 9.59 4.06 -8.62
N PHE A 94 10.87 3.95 -8.30
CA PHE A 94 11.75 5.11 -8.11
C PHE A 94 11.83 5.96 -9.38
N ILE A 95 11.95 7.29 -9.22
CA ILE A 95 11.98 8.26 -10.32
C ILE A 95 13.11 9.30 -10.13
N GLY A 96 13.51 10.00 -11.18
CA GLY A 96 14.58 11.00 -11.14
C GLY A 96 15.95 10.41 -11.47
N SER A 97 16.91 10.53 -10.57
CA SER A 97 18.26 9.95 -10.69
C SER A 97 18.77 9.47 -9.33
N ILE A 98 19.83 8.66 -9.32
CA ILE A 98 20.50 8.22 -8.09
C ILE A 98 20.91 9.42 -7.24
N GLU A 99 21.46 10.45 -7.87
CA GLU A 99 21.87 11.69 -7.19
C GLU A 99 20.69 12.44 -6.59
N LEU A 100 19.54 12.48 -7.28
CA LEU A 100 18.35 13.11 -6.73
C LEU A 100 17.82 12.35 -5.50
N GLN A 101 17.82 11.01 -5.52
CA GLN A 101 17.41 10.20 -4.37
C GLN A 101 18.32 10.47 -3.16
N ILE A 102 19.64 10.37 -3.37
CA ILE A 102 20.65 10.61 -2.34
C ILE A 102 20.58 12.05 -1.82
N GLY A 103 20.53 13.03 -2.72
CA GLY A 103 20.52 14.45 -2.38
C GLY A 103 19.30 14.86 -1.57
N ARG A 104 18.10 14.41 -1.96
CA ARG A 104 16.86 14.67 -1.20
C ARG A 104 16.95 14.12 0.21
N ARG A 105 17.44 12.90 0.34
CA ARG A 105 17.56 12.25 1.65
C ARG A 105 18.54 12.99 2.55
N LEU A 106 19.75 13.29 2.05
CA LEU A 106 20.74 14.05 2.79
C LEU A 106 20.18 15.42 3.20
N TYR A 107 19.52 16.13 2.29
CA TYR A 107 18.90 17.43 2.59
C TYR A 107 17.92 17.34 3.78
N MET A 108 17.04 16.33 3.77
CA MET A 108 16.04 16.15 4.82
C MET A 108 16.66 15.71 6.15
N GLN A 109 17.73 14.92 6.14
CA GLN A 109 18.49 14.57 7.34
C GLN A 109 19.11 15.82 7.99
N HIS A 110 19.67 16.74 7.20
CA HIS A 110 20.22 18.01 7.71
C HIS A 110 19.14 18.88 8.35
N LEU A 111 17.94 18.97 7.73
CA LEU A 111 16.82 19.71 8.31
C LEU A 111 16.39 19.13 9.67
N ARG A 112 16.20 17.81 9.77
CA ARG A 112 15.84 17.14 11.04
C ARG A 112 16.90 17.32 12.12
N ALA A 113 18.18 17.24 11.76
CA ALA A 113 19.28 17.49 12.69
C ALA A 113 19.25 18.92 13.24
N ASN A 114 18.97 19.91 12.39
CA ASN A 114 18.87 21.31 12.79
C ASN A 114 17.64 21.59 13.68
N GLU A 115 16.51 20.90 13.46
CA GLU A 115 15.32 20.99 14.33
C GLU A 115 15.55 20.35 15.71
N SER A 116 16.27 19.22 15.76
CA SER A 116 16.60 18.53 17.02
C SER A 116 17.56 19.31 17.94
N HIS A 117 18.29 20.31 17.42
CA HIS A 117 19.04 21.27 18.24
C HIS A 117 18.18 22.36 18.89
N GLY A 118 16.87 22.41 18.61
CA GLY A 118 15.93 23.42 19.12
C GLY A 118 14.91 22.95 20.16
N CYS A 119 14.82 21.65 20.47
CA CYS A 119 13.84 21.11 21.42
C CYS A 119 14.38 19.88 22.17
N GLU A 120 15.02 20.10 23.33
CA GLU A 120 15.10 19.07 24.37
C GLU A 120 13.76 18.99 25.10
N VAL A 121 12.82 18.20 24.57
CA VAL A 121 11.75 17.60 25.39
C VAL A 121 11.58 16.16 24.92
N GLY A 122 11.88 15.22 25.81
CA GLY A 122 11.96 13.80 25.51
C GLY A 122 10.67 13.23 24.94
N SER A 123 10.81 12.53 23.82
CA SER A 123 9.96 11.40 23.47
C SER A 123 10.81 10.36 22.77
N SER A 124 11.21 9.33 23.51
CA SER A 124 11.72 8.11 22.91
C SER A 124 10.52 7.34 22.37
N SER A 125 10.12 7.57 21.12
CA SER A 125 9.20 6.65 20.44
C SER A 125 10.01 5.51 19.84
N LYS A 126 10.33 4.52 20.68
CA LYS A 126 10.46 3.15 20.19
C LYS A 126 9.05 2.68 19.85
N HIS A 127 8.67 2.80 18.59
CA HIS A 127 7.60 1.98 18.02
C HIS A 127 8.17 1.37 16.74
N CYS A 128 8.94 0.32 16.94
CA CYS A 128 9.21 -0.68 15.92
C CYS A 128 8.01 -1.63 16.02
N HIS A 129 7.12 -1.63 15.04
CA HIS A 129 6.29 -2.80 14.83
C HIS A 129 7.21 -3.86 14.24
N GLU A 130 7.51 -4.89 15.05
CA GLU A 130 8.08 -6.14 14.57
C GLU A 130 7.05 -6.79 13.65
N MET A 131 7.39 -6.95 12.37
CA MET A 131 6.86 -8.01 11.53
C MET A 131 7.93 -8.42 10.52
N ASP A 132 8.22 -9.71 10.53
CA ASP A 132 9.32 -10.37 9.83
C ASP A 132 9.28 -10.18 8.32
N SER A 133 10.38 -9.64 7.78
CA SER A 133 10.77 -9.88 6.39
C SER A 133 11.95 -10.86 6.39
N SER A 134 11.67 -12.10 6.00
CA SER A 134 12.66 -13.15 5.84
C SER A 134 13.31 -13.03 4.45
N ASP A 135 14.58 -12.62 4.39
CA ASP A 135 15.60 -13.12 3.45
C ASP A 135 16.94 -12.45 3.81
N GLU A 136 17.71 -13.04 4.73
CA GLU A 136 19.16 -12.77 4.88
C GLU A 136 19.87 -14.12 5.07
N GLU A 137 20.75 -14.46 4.14
CA GLU A 137 21.65 -15.59 4.26
C GLU A 137 22.65 -15.37 5.41
N GLU A 138 23.00 -16.46 6.07
CA GLU A 138 23.95 -16.49 7.18
C GLU A 138 25.26 -15.74 6.89
N SER A 139 25.50 -14.65 7.63
CA SER A 139 26.85 -14.35 8.09
C SER A 139 26.84 -14.10 9.59
N THR A 140 27.48 -15.01 10.33
CA THR A 140 27.68 -14.92 11.76
C THR A 140 28.41 -13.63 12.13
N GLN A 141 27.69 -12.61 12.60
CA GLN A 141 28.29 -11.49 13.32
C GLN A 141 27.66 -11.35 14.71
N GLN A 142 28.53 -11.62 15.67
CA GLN A 142 28.32 -11.56 17.11
C GLN A 142 27.98 -10.13 17.53
N CYS A 143 26.82 -9.93 18.17
CA CYS A 143 26.34 -8.65 18.66
C CYS A 143 27.38 -7.97 19.56
N THR A 144 28.04 -6.94 19.04
CA THR A 144 28.71 -5.92 19.84
C THR A 144 27.93 -4.62 19.72
N SER A 145 27.42 -4.13 20.85
CA SER A 145 26.80 -2.81 21.04
C SER A 145 27.51 -1.72 20.22
N GLY A 146 26.90 -1.30 19.12
CA GLY A 146 27.43 -0.31 18.18
C GLY A 146 27.34 1.10 18.76
N SER A 147 28.50 1.75 18.88
CA SER A 147 28.63 3.18 19.09
C SER A 147 27.95 3.93 17.93
N SER A 148 27.08 4.90 18.23
CA SER A 148 26.54 5.83 17.24
C SER A 148 27.68 6.54 16.52
N LYS A 149 28.05 6.07 15.33
CA LYS A 149 29.03 6.77 14.49
C LYS A 149 28.44 8.14 14.13
N THR A 150 29.13 9.21 14.54
CA THR A 150 28.81 10.57 14.12
C THR A 150 28.83 10.63 12.60
N LYS A 151 27.67 10.91 11.97
CA LYS A 151 27.55 11.04 10.50
C LYS A 151 28.54 12.09 10.00
N VAL A 152 29.28 11.78 8.93
CA VAL A 152 30.32 12.66 8.40
C VAL A 152 29.67 13.80 7.62
N PRO A 153 29.92 15.08 7.98
CA PRO A 153 29.35 16.21 7.25
C PRO A 153 29.98 16.32 5.86
N LEU A 154 29.15 16.46 4.83
CA LEU A 154 29.60 16.75 3.48
C LEU A 154 29.99 18.22 3.34
N PRO A 155 30.91 18.57 2.41
CA PRO A 155 31.17 19.96 2.06
C PRO A 155 29.91 20.72 1.64
N GLU A 156 29.84 22.01 1.97
CA GLU A 156 28.73 22.89 1.58
C GLU A 156 28.53 22.86 0.05
N GLY A 157 27.27 22.80 -0.39
CA GLY A 157 26.91 22.81 -1.81
C GLY A 157 26.85 21.44 -2.49
N ILE A 158 27.39 20.37 -1.88
CA ILE A 158 27.36 19.02 -2.49
C ILE A 158 25.93 18.49 -2.55
N VAL A 159 25.15 18.64 -1.48
CA VAL A 159 23.76 18.18 -1.42
C VAL A 159 22.90 18.88 -2.48
N GLU A 160 23.03 20.20 -2.62
CA GLU A 160 22.36 20.97 -3.65
C GLU A 160 22.80 20.56 -5.05
N SER A 161 24.10 20.29 -5.24
CA SER A 161 24.66 19.85 -6.52
C SER A 161 24.15 18.47 -6.94
N LEU A 162 23.91 17.56 -5.99
CA LEU A 162 23.28 16.26 -6.25
C LEU A 162 21.81 16.46 -6.67
N MET A 163 21.04 17.28 -5.94
CA MET A 163 19.62 17.49 -6.21
C MET A 163 19.34 18.23 -7.53
N ASN A 164 20.23 19.14 -7.95
CA ASN A 164 20.07 19.92 -9.17
C ASN A 164 20.77 19.30 -10.40
N GLY A 165 21.44 18.17 -10.23
CA GLY A 165 22.16 17.45 -11.29
C GLY A 165 23.50 18.08 -11.71
N GLN A 166 24.07 19.00 -10.93
CA GLN A 166 25.41 19.55 -11.18
C GLN A 166 26.53 18.57 -10.80
N LEU A 167 26.29 17.72 -9.80
CA LEU A 167 27.17 16.62 -9.44
C LEU A 167 26.57 15.32 -9.97
N VAL A 168 27.29 14.64 -10.86
CA VAL A 168 26.94 13.30 -11.36
C VAL A 168 27.91 12.30 -10.74
N LEU A 169 27.37 11.24 -10.13
CA LEU A 169 28.19 10.24 -9.48
C LEU A 169 28.76 9.24 -10.52
N PRO A 170 29.97 8.69 -10.28
CA PRO A 170 30.57 7.73 -11.21
C PRO A 170 29.66 6.52 -11.47
N PHE A 171 29.50 6.12 -12.74
CA PHE A 171 28.71 4.95 -13.15
C PHE A 171 27.19 5.02 -12.86
N SER A 172 26.66 6.14 -12.38
CA SER A 172 25.23 6.28 -12.08
C SER A 172 24.34 6.16 -13.32
N GLU A 173 24.88 6.37 -14.52
CA GLU A 173 24.16 6.20 -15.79
C GLU A 173 23.66 4.76 -16.01
N LYS A 174 24.29 3.77 -15.36
CA LYS A 174 23.87 2.36 -15.40
C LYS A 174 22.58 2.10 -14.61
N PHE A 175 22.19 3.02 -13.74
CA PHE A 175 21.02 2.95 -12.86
C PHE A 175 19.98 4.00 -13.25
N SER A 176 19.70 4.08 -14.55
CA SER A 176 18.75 5.05 -15.10
C SER A 176 17.34 4.85 -14.52
N LEU A 177 16.77 5.91 -13.97
CA LEU A 177 15.40 5.94 -13.44
C LEU A 177 14.46 6.71 -14.38
N PRO A 178 13.16 6.41 -14.40
CA PRO A 178 12.16 7.20 -15.11
C PRO A 178 12.15 8.68 -14.68
N PRO A 179 11.72 9.61 -15.56
CA PRO A 179 11.64 11.03 -15.20
C PRO A 179 10.60 11.29 -14.10
N ALA A 180 10.78 12.39 -13.37
CA ALA A 180 9.81 12.86 -12.38
C ALA A 180 8.83 13.86 -13.01
N VAL A 181 7.67 13.35 -13.45
CA VAL A 181 6.56 14.15 -13.99
C VAL A 181 5.73 14.71 -12.82
N PRO A 182 5.57 16.03 -12.68
CA PRO A 182 4.79 16.61 -11.59
C PRO A 182 3.29 16.36 -11.80
N CYS A 183 2.53 16.42 -10.70
CA CYS A 183 1.08 16.36 -10.75
C CYS A 183 0.46 17.41 -11.69
N PRO A 184 -0.50 17.02 -12.57
CA PRO A 184 -1.22 17.94 -13.45
C PRO A 184 -1.96 19.06 -12.70
N GLY A 185 -2.37 18.81 -11.45
CA GLY A 185 -3.02 19.82 -10.60
C GLY A 185 -2.06 20.73 -9.84
N GLY A 186 -0.74 20.49 -9.91
CA GLY A 186 0.27 21.34 -9.27
C GLY A 186 0.25 21.28 -7.74
N CYS A 187 0.06 20.10 -7.15
CA CYS A 187 0.05 19.95 -5.68
C CYS A 187 1.43 20.00 -5.01
N GLY A 188 2.52 19.86 -5.78
CA GLY A 188 3.89 19.82 -5.24
C GLY A 188 4.26 18.52 -4.52
N GLU A 189 3.30 17.67 -4.19
CA GLU A 189 3.50 16.44 -3.42
C GLU A 189 3.59 15.17 -4.28
N ALA A 190 2.75 15.08 -5.33
CA ALA A 190 2.67 13.88 -6.17
C ALA A 190 3.49 14.03 -7.44
N TYR A 191 4.30 13.01 -7.72
CA TYR A 191 5.14 12.87 -8.91
C TYR A 191 4.93 11.50 -9.55
N TYR A 192 5.18 11.40 -10.85
CA TYR A 192 4.88 10.20 -11.63
C TYR A 192 6.04 9.87 -12.57
N CYS A 193 6.22 8.59 -12.89
CA CYS A 193 7.25 8.15 -13.84
C CYS A 193 6.93 8.51 -15.30
N SER A 194 5.67 8.86 -15.59
CA SER A 194 5.18 9.18 -16.93
C SER A 194 3.85 9.94 -16.89
N MET A 195 3.50 10.56 -18.02
CA MET A 195 2.17 11.15 -18.21
C MET A 195 1.05 10.10 -18.09
N SER A 196 1.28 8.87 -18.55
CA SER A 196 0.29 7.80 -18.45
C SER A 196 -0.03 7.45 -16.99
N CYS A 197 0.99 7.38 -16.12
CA CYS A 197 0.76 7.19 -14.67
C CYS A 197 0.07 8.39 -14.03
N ALA A 198 0.44 9.62 -14.42
CA ALA A 198 -0.22 10.83 -13.93
C ALA A 198 -1.71 10.86 -14.31
N GLU A 199 -2.05 10.53 -15.56
CA GLU A 199 -3.44 10.46 -16.04
C GLU A 199 -4.23 9.32 -15.40
N ALA A 200 -3.59 8.16 -15.21
CA ALA A 200 -4.19 7.00 -14.55
C ALA A 200 -4.53 7.31 -13.08
N ASP A 201 -3.63 7.93 -12.32
CA ASP A 201 -3.90 8.33 -10.94
C ASP A 201 -4.93 9.46 -10.87
N TRP A 202 -4.84 10.45 -11.76
CA TRP A 202 -5.80 11.55 -11.86
C TRP A 202 -7.23 11.05 -12.08
N GLY A 203 -7.40 10.13 -13.04
CA GLY A 203 -8.68 9.52 -13.37
C GLY A 203 -9.17 8.50 -12.35
N SER A 204 -8.27 7.90 -11.57
CA SER A 204 -8.63 6.88 -10.57
C SER A 204 -8.90 7.45 -9.19
N SER A 205 -8.24 8.50 -8.72
CA SER A 205 -8.51 9.06 -7.39
C SER A 205 -7.99 10.49 -7.18
N HIS A 206 -6.82 10.81 -7.73
CA HIS A 206 -6.07 12.00 -7.35
C HIS A 206 -6.78 13.31 -7.71
N SER A 207 -7.60 13.35 -8.76
CA SER A 207 -8.36 14.56 -9.12
C SER A 207 -9.30 15.08 -8.02
N LEU A 208 -9.76 14.20 -7.12
CA LEU A 208 -10.56 14.56 -5.94
C LEU A 208 -9.72 14.83 -4.69
N LEU A 209 -8.51 14.28 -4.65
CA LEU A 209 -7.58 14.34 -3.51
C LEU A 209 -6.36 15.23 -3.78
N CYS A 210 -6.43 16.07 -4.81
CA CYS A 210 -5.35 16.98 -5.18
C CYS A 210 -5.45 18.30 -4.38
N THR A 211 -4.38 18.64 -3.68
CA THR A 211 -4.21 19.89 -2.92
C THR A 211 -3.61 21.03 -3.74
N GLY A 212 -3.45 20.85 -5.06
CA GLY A 212 -2.86 21.87 -5.93
C GLY A 212 -3.79 23.06 -6.21
N GLU A 213 -3.21 24.15 -6.71
CA GLU A 213 -3.90 25.44 -6.91
C GLU A 213 -5.05 25.38 -7.91
N SER A 214 -5.07 24.36 -8.78
CA SER A 214 -6.20 24.12 -9.69
C SER A 214 -7.50 23.73 -8.97
N SER A 215 -7.43 23.40 -7.67
CA SER A 215 -8.56 23.03 -6.83
C SER A 215 -9.24 24.24 -6.18
N ASP A 216 -10.55 24.14 -5.96
CA ASP A 216 -11.29 25.11 -5.15
C ASP A 216 -10.64 25.31 -3.76
N SER A 217 -10.54 26.57 -3.31
CA SER A 217 -9.79 26.91 -2.10
C SER A 217 -10.40 26.34 -0.83
N ALA A 218 -11.73 26.27 -0.72
CA ALA A 218 -12.39 25.72 0.46
C ALA A 218 -12.21 24.19 0.52
N ARG A 219 -12.34 23.52 -0.63
CA ARG A 219 -12.01 22.10 -0.76
C ARG A 219 -10.56 21.81 -0.36
N ARG A 220 -9.61 22.61 -0.86
CA ARG A 220 -8.18 22.44 -0.59
C ARG A 220 -7.88 22.56 0.91
N GLU A 221 -8.46 23.55 1.59
CA GLU A 221 -8.31 23.71 3.04
C GLU A 221 -8.88 22.52 3.82
N ALA A 222 -10.08 22.05 3.45
CA ALA A 222 -10.70 20.88 4.07
C ALA A 222 -9.85 19.60 3.86
N LEU A 223 -9.29 19.43 2.66
CA LEU A 223 -8.45 18.29 2.34
C LEU A 223 -7.12 18.32 3.12
N LEU A 224 -6.50 19.49 3.29
CA LEU A 224 -5.30 19.63 4.11
C LEU A 224 -5.57 19.26 5.58
N LYS A 225 -6.73 19.63 6.13
CA LYS A 225 -7.16 19.20 7.47
C LYS A 225 -7.33 17.69 7.57
N PHE A 226 -7.95 17.07 6.56
CA PHE A 226 -8.09 15.61 6.47
C PHE A 226 -6.73 14.91 6.41
N ILE A 227 -5.83 15.34 5.52
CA ILE A 227 -4.49 14.74 5.37
C ILE A 227 -3.70 14.86 6.67
N LYS A 228 -3.75 16.04 7.32
CA LYS A 228 -3.11 16.24 8.62
C LYS A 228 -3.65 15.25 9.66
N HIS A 229 -4.97 15.16 9.80
CA HIS A 229 -5.60 14.21 10.73
C HIS A 229 -5.17 12.77 10.44
N ALA A 230 -5.16 12.34 9.18
CA ALA A 230 -4.73 11.00 8.81
C ALA A 230 -3.27 10.74 9.19
N ASN A 231 -2.35 11.66 8.85
CA ASN A 231 -0.93 11.51 9.19
C ASN A 231 -0.65 11.51 10.70
N GLU A 232 -1.47 12.21 11.50
CA GLU A 232 -1.31 12.28 12.96
C GLU A 232 -1.99 11.13 13.72
N THR A 233 -2.85 10.34 13.05
CA THR A 233 -3.69 9.35 13.74
C THR A 233 -3.62 7.97 13.11
N ASN A 234 -3.98 7.82 11.83
CA ASN A 234 -3.94 6.57 11.10
C ASN A 234 -3.91 6.85 9.58
N ASP A 235 -2.84 6.43 8.91
CA ASP A 235 -2.59 6.69 7.50
C ASP A 235 -3.47 5.84 6.55
N ILE A 236 -4.11 4.76 7.03
CA ILE A 236 -5.12 3.99 6.29
C ILE A 236 -6.29 4.89 5.89
N PHE A 237 -6.54 5.99 6.60
CA PHE A 237 -7.54 6.97 6.18
C PHE A 237 -7.25 7.53 4.78
N LEU A 238 -5.98 7.71 4.40
CA LEU A 238 -5.59 8.14 3.06
C LEU A 238 -5.95 7.08 2.00
N LEU A 239 -5.77 5.80 2.31
CA LEU A 239 -6.17 4.69 1.45
C LEU A 239 -7.69 4.60 1.32
N ALA A 240 -8.40 4.76 2.44
CA ALA A 240 -9.86 4.77 2.44
C ALA A 240 -10.42 5.93 1.60
N ALA A 241 -9.79 7.12 1.68
CA ALA A 241 -10.12 8.25 0.82
C ALA A 241 -9.86 7.96 -0.67
N LYS A 242 -8.75 7.28 -1.01
CA LYS A 242 -8.47 6.84 -2.38
C LYS A 242 -9.51 5.84 -2.89
N ALA A 243 -9.89 4.84 -2.09
CA ALA A 243 -10.92 3.85 -2.44
C ALA A 243 -12.30 4.49 -2.69
N ILE A 244 -12.69 5.43 -1.83
CA ILE A 244 -13.92 6.22 -2.00
C ILE A 244 -13.85 7.06 -3.28
N SER A 245 -12.77 7.80 -3.46
CA SER A 245 -12.58 8.66 -4.63
C SER A 245 -12.61 7.86 -5.93
N SER A 246 -12.01 6.66 -5.93
CA SER A 246 -12.05 5.75 -7.07
C SER A 246 -13.44 5.24 -7.40
N THR A 247 -14.19 4.82 -6.38
CA THR A 247 -15.60 4.44 -6.55
C THR A 247 -16.41 5.60 -7.12
N MET A 248 -16.22 6.82 -6.61
CA MET A 248 -16.94 8.02 -7.05
C MET A 248 -16.63 8.39 -8.50
N LEU A 249 -15.36 8.41 -8.88
CA LEU A 249 -14.93 8.74 -10.25
C LEU A 249 -15.42 7.68 -11.24
N MET A 250 -15.33 6.40 -10.87
CA MET A 250 -15.86 5.30 -11.69
C MET A 250 -17.38 5.40 -11.85
N TYR A 251 -18.12 5.68 -10.76
CA TYR A 251 -19.56 5.91 -10.81
C TYR A 251 -19.92 7.08 -11.75
N ARG A 252 -19.22 8.22 -11.64
CA ARG A 252 -19.43 9.38 -12.52
C ARG A 252 -19.16 9.03 -13.99
N LYS A 253 -18.11 8.27 -14.28
CA LYS A 253 -17.77 7.80 -15.62
C LYS A 253 -18.86 6.88 -16.20
N LEU A 254 -19.25 5.84 -15.48
CA LEU A 254 -20.28 4.90 -15.92
C LEU A 254 -21.64 5.58 -16.10
N LYS A 255 -21.97 6.53 -15.21
CA LYS A 255 -23.20 7.32 -15.30
C LYS A 255 -23.22 8.21 -16.55
N ALA A 256 -22.11 8.85 -16.88
CA ALA A 256 -21.99 9.65 -18.10
C ALA A 256 -22.21 8.79 -19.37
N VAL A 257 -21.56 7.63 -19.45
CA VAL A 257 -21.74 6.68 -20.57
C VAL A 257 -23.20 6.23 -20.69
N SER A 258 -23.84 5.87 -19.58
CA SER A 258 -25.24 5.45 -19.59
C SER A 258 -26.19 6.55 -20.07
N LEU A 259 -25.94 7.82 -19.70
CA LEU A 259 -26.72 8.97 -20.17
C LEU A 259 -26.54 9.21 -21.67
N GLU A 260 -25.31 9.08 -22.20
CA GLU A 260 -25.03 9.20 -23.63
C GLU A 260 -25.73 8.12 -24.46
N GLU A 261 -25.76 6.87 -23.98
CA GLU A 261 -26.49 5.77 -24.62
C GLU A 261 -28.00 6.00 -24.61
N GLN A 262 -28.56 6.52 -23.50
CA GLN A 262 -29.98 6.84 -23.40
C GLN A 262 -30.41 7.96 -24.36
N MET A 263 -29.56 8.99 -24.53
CA MET A 263 -29.78 10.04 -25.52
C MET A 263 -29.80 9.50 -26.96
N LYS A 264 -29.00 8.47 -27.27
CA LYS A 264 -29.01 7.79 -28.58
C LYS A 264 -30.26 6.94 -28.81
N HIS A 265 -30.83 6.38 -27.75
CA HIS A 265 -31.96 5.43 -27.82
C HIS A 265 -33.34 6.02 -27.43
N ASN A 266 -33.48 7.34 -27.28
CA ASN A 266 -34.75 8.04 -26.96
C ASN A 266 -35.54 7.41 -25.79
N THR A 267 -34.85 6.84 -24.80
CA THR A 267 -35.50 6.18 -23.66
C THR A 267 -35.45 7.09 -22.44
N SER A 268 -36.60 7.57 -21.99
CA SER A 268 -36.75 8.47 -20.83
C SER A 268 -37.18 7.68 -19.59
N CYS A 269 -36.23 7.23 -18.77
CA CYS A 269 -36.51 6.91 -17.36
C CYS A 269 -35.20 6.78 -16.56
N VAL A 270 -34.78 7.84 -15.86
CA VAL A 270 -33.80 7.70 -14.78
C VAL A 270 -34.56 7.22 -13.55
N SER A 271 -34.68 5.90 -13.38
CA SER A 271 -35.18 5.34 -12.12
C SER A 271 -34.06 5.33 -11.06
N ASN A 272 -34.42 5.46 -9.78
CA ASN A 272 -33.45 5.32 -8.68
C ASN A 272 -32.71 3.97 -8.73
N HIS A 273 -33.37 2.93 -9.23
CA HIS A 273 -32.79 1.60 -9.44
C HIS A 273 -31.61 1.62 -10.44
N CYS A 274 -31.67 2.46 -11.47
CA CYS A 274 -30.57 2.61 -12.44
C CYS A 274 -29.32 3.20 -11.78
N ASN A 275 -29.48 4.23 -10.94
CA ASN A 275 -28.35 4.84 -10.22
C ASN A 275 -27.68 3.86 -9.24
N LEU A 276 -28.46 3.09 -8.49
CA LEU A 276 -27.91 2.09 -7.56
C LEU A 276 -27.16 0.99 -8.31
N SER A 277 -27.66 0.51 -9.45
CA SER A 277 -26.97 -0.49 -10.27
C SER A 277 -25.61 -0.01 -10.78
N ILE A 278 -25.53 1.24 -11.26
CA ILE A 278 -24.28 1.83 -11.74
C ILE A 278 -23.29 1.97 -10.57
N LEU A 279 -23.79 2.37 -9.41
CA LEU A 279 -22.97 2.48 -8.22
C LEU A 279 -22.44 1.13 -7.74
N LEU A 280 -23.27 0.08 -7.72
CA LEU A 280 -22.84 -1.27 -7.37
C LEU A 280 -21.76 -1.78 -8.32
N GLU A 281 -21.83 -1.45 -9.62
CA GLU A 281 -20.77 -1.80 -10.57
C GLU A 281 -19.48 -1.00 -10.31
N ALA A 282 -19.58 0.29 -9.94
CA ALA A 282 -18.42 1.08 -9.55
C ALA A 282 -17.77 0.62 -8.23
N TRP A 283 -18.57 0.14 -7.28
CA TRP A 283 -18.15 -0.38 -5.98
C TRP A 283 -17.57 -1.80 -6.06
N LYS A 284 -17.87 -2.53 -7.13
CA LYS A 284 -17.57 -3.94 -7.31
C LYS A 284 -16.11 -4.33 -7.04
N PRO A 285 -15.08 -3.57 -7.44
CA PRO A 285 -13.69 -3.93 -7.09
C PRO A 285 -13.44 -3.96 -5.58
N ILE A 286 -13.98 -2.97 -4.84
CA ILE A 286 -13.89 -2.89 -3.37
C ILE A 286 -14.80 -3.93 -2.70
N SER A 287 -15.90 -4.30 -3.34
CA SER A 287 -16.82 -5.31 -2.80
C SER A 287 -16.18 -6.71 -2.70
N MET A 288 -15.10 -6.97 -3.45
CA MET A 288 -14.41 -8.26 -3.47
C MET A 288 -13.42 -8.47 -2.33
N GLY A 289 -12.94 -7.40 -1.68
CA GLY A 289 -12.07 -7.51 -0.49
C GLY A 289 -12.81 -8.08 0.71
N HIS A 290 -12.12 -8.90 1.52
CA HIS A 290 -12.66 -9.30 2.82
C HIS A 290 -12.79 -8.04 3.69
N LYS A 291 -13.91 -7.82 4.37
CA LYS A 291 -14.09 -6.58 5.12
C LYS A 291 -15.03 -6.76 6.28
N ARG A 292 -14.71 -6.08 7.37
CA ARG A 292 -15.53 -5.87 8.55
C ARG A 292 -15.33 -4.43 9.00
N ARG A 293 -16.17 -3.96 9.90
CA ARG A 293 -16.00 -2.62 10.47
C ARG A 293 -14.72 -2.61 11.28
N TRP A 294 -13.89 -1.60 11.04
CA TRP A 294 -12.59 -1.47 11.68
C TRP A 294 -12.63 -1.65 13.20
N TRP A 295 -13.53 -0.94 13.88
CA TRP A 295 -13.70 -1.04 15.33
C TRP A 295 -14.20 -2.40 15.81
N ASP A 296 -14.71 -3.28 14.94
CA ASP A 296 -15.09 -4.65 15.28
C ASP A 296 -13.95 -5.66 15.04
N CYS A 297 -12.95 -5.33 14.21
CA CYS A 297 -11.94 -6.29 13.76
C CYS A 297 -10.49 -5.94 14.05
N ILE A 298 -10.17 -4.69 14.41
CA ILE A 298 -8.81 -4.32 14.83
C ILE A 298 -8.41 -5.16 16.06
N ALA A 299 -7.17 -5.61 16.12
CA ALA A 299 -6.64 -6.30 17.30
C ALA A 299 -6.68 -5.37 18.53
N LEU A 300 -6.82 -5.95 19.72
CA LEU A 300 -6.62 -5.19 20.95
C LEU A 300 -5.11 -5.00 21.16
N PRO A 301 -4.63 -3.77 21.39
CA PRO A 301 -3.25 -3.56 21.81
C PRO A 301 -2.94 -4.30 23.11
N ASP A 302 -1.70 -4.76 23.28
CA ASP A 302 -1.26 -5.51 24.47
C ASP A 302 -1.44 -4.74 25.79
N ASP A 303 -1.48 -3.41 25.72
CA ASP A 303 -1.66 -2.51 26.86
C ASP A 303 -3.14 -2.23 27.20
N VAL A 304 -4.09 -2.77 26.42
CA VAL A 304 -5.53 -2.62 26.67
C VAL A 304 -6.07 -3.88 27.35
N ASP A 305 -6.52 -3.74 28.61
CA ASP A 305 -7.22 -4.83 29.30
C ASP A 305 -8.53 -5.18 28.58
N SER A 306 -8.86 -6.47 28.53
CA SER A 306 -10.15 -6.99 28.12
C SER A 306 -11.36 -6.25 28.73
N SER A 307 -11.26 -5.72 29.96
CA SER A 307 -12.32 -4.94 30.58
C SER A 307 -12.57 -3.59 29.91
N ASP A 308 -11.57 -3.03 29.21
CA ASP A 308 -11.61 -1.73 28.54
C ASP A 308 -11.90 -1.84 27.02
N GLU A 309 -12.07 -3.05 26.48
CA GLU A 309 -12.31 -3.29 25.06
C GLU A 309 -13.44 -2.41 24.50
N ALA A 310 -14.56 -2.29 25.21
CA ALA A 310 -15.70 -1.49 24.76
C ALA A 310 -15.36 0.01 24.62
N SER A 311 -14.51 0.53 25.51
CA SER A 311 -14.02 1.91 25.45
C SER A 311 -13.08 2.09 24.26
N PHE A 312 -12.15 1.16 24.06
CA PHE A 312 -11.24 1.16 22.92
C PHE A 312 -12.01 1.10 21.58
N ARG A 313 -12.95 0.17 21.40
CA ARG A 313 -13.78 0.09 20.18
C ARG A 313 -14.52 1.40 19.91
N LEU A 314 -15.04 2.05 20.95
CA LEU A 314 -15.73 3.34 20.81
C LEU A 314 -14.77 4.45 20.36
N GLN A 315 -13.55 4.51 20.90
CA GLN A 315 -12.54 5.49 20.50
C GLN A 315 -12.15 5.32 19.02
N ILE A 316 -11.87 4.11 18.58
CA ILE A 316 -11.57 3.78 17.17
C ILE A 316 -12.73 4.18 16.25
N LYS A 317 -13.98 3.91 16.66
CA LYS A 317 -15.17 4.34 15.92
C LYS A 317 -15.30 5.87 15.82
N MET A 318 -14.97 6.60 16.89
CA MET A 318 -14.99 8.06 16.89
C MET A 318 -13.90 8.66 16.02
N LEU A 319 -12.72 8.05 15.98
CA LEU A 319 -11.64 8.46 15.09
C LEU A 319 -12.03 8.31 13.61
N ALA A 320 -12.61 7.17 13.24
CA ALA A 320 -13.15 6.96 11.90
C ALA A 320 -14.27 7.96 11.55
N PHE A 321 -15.10 8.33 12.53
CA PHE A 321 -16.15 9.31 12.34
C PHE A 321 -15.59 10.71 12.06
N GLU A 322 -14.63 11.18 12.86
CA GLU A 322 -13.97 12.48 12.67
C GLU A 322 -13.30 12.57 11.29
N SER A 323 -12.50 11.55 10.96
CA SER A 323 -11.84 11.42 9.66
C SER A 323 -12.84 11.50 8.49
N LEU A 324 -13.97 10.78 8.59
CA LEU A 324 -15.02 10.83 7.58
C LEU A 324 -15.67 12.22 7.44
N GLN A 325 -15.88 12.96 8.54
CA GLN A 325 -16.43 14.32 8.46
C GLN A 325 -15.49 15.27 7.74
N LEU A 326 -14.18 15.17 8.03
CA LEU A 326 -13.15 15.95 7.34
C LEU A 326 -13.13 15.62 5.84
N LEU A 327 -13.15 14.33 5.49
CA LEU A 327 -13.16 13.88 4.10
C LEU A 327 -14.42 14.37 3.35
N LYS A 328 -15.61 14.26 3.96
CA LYS A 328 -16.87 14.72 3.36
C LYS A 328 -16.85 16.21 3.05
N THR A 329 -16.25 17.00 3.94
CA THR A 329 -16.08 18.44 3.75
C THR A 329 -15.17 18.74 2.54
N ALA A 330 -14.18 17.88 2.28
CA ALA A 330 -13.26 18.02 1.16
C ALA A 330 -13.85 17.60 -0.20
N ILE A 331 -14.34 16.36 -0.33
CA ILE A 331 -14.62 15.77 -1.66
C ILE A 331 -16.04 16.01 -2.19
N PHE A 332 -16.83 16.85 -1.50
CA PHE A 332 -18.20 17.28 -1.86
C PHE A 332 -19.00 16.17 -2.58
N ASP A 333 -19.50 15.19 -1.84
CA ASP A 333 -20.53 14.29 -2.38
C ASP A 333 -21.67 14.04 -1.40
N LYS A 334 -22.86 13.85 -1.97
CA LYS A 334 -24.08 13.49 -1.27
C LYS A 334 -23.88 12.16 -0.55
N GLU A 335 -24.28 12.13 0.72
CA GLU A 335 -24.82 11.08 1.62
C GLU A 335 -24.46 9.58 1.48
N LEU A 336 -23.75 9.15 0.43
CA LEU A 336 -23.54 7.77 0.08
C LEU A 336 -22.51 7.07 0.97
N PHE A 337 -21.47 7.78 1.38
CA PHE A 337 -20.42 7.22 2.24
C PHE A 337 -20.80 7.41 3.71
N SER A 338 -21.50 6.42 4.25
CA SER A 338 -21.82 6.34 5.67
C SER A 338 -20.61 5.95 6.50
N LEU A 339 -20.69 6.13 7.83
CA LEU A 339 -19.67 5.63 8.76
C LEU A 339 -19.51 4.11 8.63
N GLU A 340 -20.60 3.38 8.38
CA GLU A 340 -20.55 1.93 8.18
C GLU A 340 -19.73 1.56 6.94
N ILE A 341 -19.91 2.27 5.81
CA ILE A 341 -19.10 2.03 4.60
C ILE A 341 -17.65 2.39 4.85
N TYR A 342 -17.39 3.55 5.45
CA TYR A 342 -16.02 4.00 5.73
C TYR A 342 -15.28 3.04 6.66
N GLY A 343 -15.92 2.61 7.75
CA GLY A 343 -15.37 1.63 8.67
C GLY A 343 -15.11 0.26 8.04
N ASN A 344 -15.94 -0.17 7.08
CA ASN A 344 -15.68 -1.40 6.32
C ASN A 344 -14.53 -1.25 5.32
N ILE A 345 -14.33 -0.07 4.73
CA ILE A 345 -13.16 0.17 3.87
C ILE A 345 -11.89 0.15 4.70
N ILE A 346 -11.86 0.81 5.87
CA ILE A 346 -10.68 0.80 6.75
C ILE A 346 -10.38 -0.63 7.19
N GLY A 347 -11.38 -1.36 7.71
CA GLY A 347 -11.19 -2.76 8.10
C GLY A 347 -10.87 -3.70 6.93
N MET A 348 -11.13 -3.31 5.68
CA MET A 348 -10.64 -4.05 4.50
C MET A 348 -9.12 -4.00 4.41
N PHE A 349 -8.50 -2.85 4.67
CA PHE A 349 -7.03 -2.77 4.66
C PHE A 349 -6.46 -3.60 5.81
N GLU A 350 -6.97 -3.45 7.03
CA GLU A 350 -6.54 -4.23 8.20
C GLU A 350 -6.58 -5.76 7.99
N LEU A 351 -7.56 -6.27 7.23
CA LEU A 351 -7.78 -7.71 7.05
C LEU A 351 -7.20 -8.30 5.76
N ASN A 352 -6.63 -7.49 4.87
CA ASN A 352 -6.13 -7.95 3.57
C ASN A 352 -4.75 -7.37 3.22
N ASN A 353 -4.15 -6.56 4.10
CA ASN A 353 -2.96 -5.81 3.77
C ASN A 353 -1.78 -6.73 3.44
N LEU A 354 -1.08 -6.34 2.38
CA LEU A 354 0.28 -6.74 2.11
C LEU A 354 1.09 -5.45 2.01
N ASP A 355 2.28 -5.45 2.58
CA ASP A 355 3.19 -4.33 2.47
C ASP A 355 3.56 -4.06 1.02
N LEU A 356 3.54 -2.78 0.66
CA LEU A 356 4.08 -2.30 -0.60
C LEU A 356 5.56 -2.01 -0.38
N VAL A 357 6.41 -2.86 -0.94
CA VAL A 357 7.86 -2.71 -0.89
C VAL A 357 8.44 -2.61 -2.30
N VAL A 358 9.31 -1.62 -2.52
CA VAL A 358 10.11 -1.50 -3.75
C VAL A 358 11.56 -1.24 -3.35
N ALA A 359 12.46 -2.15 -3.76
CA ALA A 359 13.88 -2.06 -3.46
C ALA A 359 14.52 -0.76 -3.95
N SER A 360 15.50 -0.26 -3.20
CA SER A 360 16.15 1.01 -3.47
C SER A 360 17.20 0.88 -4.57
N PRO A 361 17.14 1.68 -5.65
CA PRO A 361 18.19 1.67 -6.67
C PRO A 361 19.52 2.23 -6.17
N VAL A 362 19.53 2.90 -5.00
CA VAL A 362 20.75 3.38 -4.34
C VAL A 362 21.57 2.22 -3.80
N GLU A 363 20.92 1.14 -3.38
CA GLU A 363 21.58 -0.09 -2.93
C GLU A 363 22.32 -0.76 -4.09
N ASP A 364 21.60 -1.06 -5.17
CA ASP A 364 22.17 -1.63 -6.40
C ASP A 364 23.37 -0.80 -6.90
N TYR A 365 23.27 0.53 -6.80
CA TYR A 365 24.33 1.45 -7.18
C TYR A 365 25.60 1.27 -6.34
N PHE A 366 25.49 1.28 -5.01
CA PHE A 366 26.67 1.14 -4.14
C PHE A 366 27.26 -0.27 -4.17
N LEU A 367 26.42 -1.32 -4.25
CA LEU A 367 26.89 -2.69 -4.48
C LEU A 367 27.71 -2.79 -5.77
N TYR A 368 27.25 -2.15 -6.84
CA TYR A 368 28.00 -2.11 -8.09
C TYR A 368 29.35 -1.39 -7.96
N ILE A 369 29.42 -0.29 -7.19
CA ILE A 369 30.69 0.41 -6.94
C ILE A 369 31.65 -0.49 -6.15
N ASP A 370 31.14 -1.21 -5.15
CA ASP A 370 31.93 -2.14 -4.33
C ASP A 370 32.47 -3.32 -5.14
N ASP A 371 31.72 -3.79 -6.14
CA ASP A 371 32.10 -4.89 -7.04
C ASP A 371 33.08 -4.48 -8.15
N LEU A 372 33.41 -3.19 -8.29
CA LEU A 372 34.37 -2.74 -9.30
C LEU A 372 35.78 -3.30 -9.06
N THR A 373 36.51 -3.54 -10.15
CA THR A 373 37.93 -3.90 -10.10
C THR A 373 38.83 -2.66 -10.11
N TYR A 374 40.02 -2.76 -9.51
CA TYR A 374 41.04 -1.72 -9.61
C TYR A 374 41.54 -1.52 -11.05
N PRO A 375 41.82 -0.27 -11.48
CA PRO A 375 41.84 0.97 -10.70
C PRO A 375 40.48 1.70 -10.60
N ASN A 376 39.47 1.28 -11.36
CA ASN A 376 38.17 1.97 -11.45
C ASN A 376 37.47 2.09 -10.09
N LYS A 377 37.60 1.08 -9.23
CA LYS A 377 37.07 1.11 -7.85
C LYS A 377 37.64 2.28 -7.05
N GLU A 378 38.96 2.43 -7.03
CA GLU A 378 39.63 3.51 -6.28
C GLU A 378 39.25 4.90 -6.81
N GLU A 379 39.09 5.04 -8.13
CA GLU A 379 38.66 6.31 -8.74
C GLU A 379 37.21 6.66 -8.41
N ALA A 380 36.33 5.67 -8.38
CA ALA A 380 34.93 5.85 -8.02
C ALA A 380 34.75 6.17 -6.52
N GLU A 381 35.37 5.38 -5.64
CA GLU A 381 35.30 5.53 -4.18
C GLU A 381 35.79 6.91 -3.71
N LYS A 382 36.78 7.52 -4.40
CA LYS A 382 37.21 8.90 -4.11
C LYS A 382 36.07 9.91 -4.16
N ILE A 383 35.04 9.65 -4.96
CA ILE A 383 33.86 10.53 -5.11
C ILE A 383 32.69 10.00 -4.29
N THR A 384 32.47 8.68 -4.28
CA THR A 384 31.26 8.08 -3.71
C THR A 384 31.36 7.80 -2.22
N GLN A 385 32.55 7.51 -1.68
CA GLN A 385 32.72 7.15 -0.27
C GLN A 385 32.28 8.26 0.69
N PRO A 386 32.61 9.55 0.47
CA PRO A 386 32.11 10.62 1.35
C PRO A 386 30.59 10.71 1.38
N VAL A 387 29.94 10.41 0.25
CA VAL A 387 28.48 10.40 0.12
C VAL A 387 27.88 9.21 0.88
N LEU A 388 28.47 8.02 0.73
CA LEU A 388 28.06 6.82 1.46
C LEU A 388 28.24 7.01 2.98
N ASP A 389 29.39 7.55 3.41
CA ASP A 389 29.68 7.84 4.82
C ASP A 389 28.68 8.84 5.42
N ALA A 390 28.20 9.80 4.63
CA ALA A 390 27.19 10.76 5.06
C ALA A 390 25.78 10.14 5.17
N LEU A 391 25.44 9.20 4.28
CA LEU A 391 24.19 8.43 4.35
C LEU A 391 24.15 7.51 5.57
N GLY A 392 25.29 6.89 5.91
CA GLY A 392 25.45 5.98 7.04
C GLY A 392 24.89 4.59 6.78
N GLU A 393 24.61 3.84 7.85
CA GLU A 393 24.21 2.42 7.79
C GLU A 393 22.86 2.21 7.10
N GLU A 394 21.97 3.20 7.13
CA GLU A 394 20.66 3.11 6.50
C GLU A 394 20.70 3.51 5.01
N TYR A 395 21.83 3.48 4.29
CA TYR A 395 21.94 4.06 2.93
C TYR A 395 20.91 3.52 1.90
N SER A 396 20.41 2.29 2.09
CA SER A 396 19.46 1.57 1.22
C SER A 396 18.01 1.58 1.71
N ILE A 397 17.41 2.75 1.99
CA ILE A 397 15.97 2.81 2.32
C ILE A 397 15.12 2.45 1.09
N TYR A 398 14.32 1.40 1.22
CA TYR A 398 13.33 0.98 0.22
C TYR A 398 12.05 1.81 0.30
N CYS A 399 11.29 1.85 -0.80
CA CYS A 399 9.96 2.44 -0.77
C CYS A 399 9.04 1.55 0.06
N GLU A 400 8.34 2.13 1.01
CA GLU A 400 7.43 1.44 1.91
C GLU A 400 6.04 2.08 1.84
N GLY A 401 5.02 1.24 1.87
CA GLY A 401 3.64 1.68 1.86
C GLY A 401 2.67 0.53 2.10
N THR A 402 1.40 0.82 1.89
CA THR A 402 0.32 -0.13 2.09
C THR A 402 -0.56 -0.15 0.85
N ALA A 403 -0.97 -1.35 0.43
CA ALA A 403 -1.80 -1.52 -0.76
C ALA A 403 -2.75 -2.72 -0.65
N PHE A 404 -3.83 -2.65 -1.43
CA PHE A 404 -4.76 -3.76 -1.62
C PHE A 404 -4.59 -4.37 -3.01
N PHE A 405 -4.33 -5.68 -3.05
CA PHE A 405 -4.01 -6.46 -4.23
C PHE A 405 -5.11 -7.50 -4.51
N PRO A 406 -5.99 -7.31 -5.51
CA PRO A 406 -7.22 -8.10 -5.64
C PRO A 406 -7.05 -9.62 -5.72
N LEU A 407 -5.98 -10.11 -6.37
CA LEU A 407 -5.68 -11.53 -6.56
C LEU A 407 -4.82 -12.06 -5.41
N GLN A 408 -3.83 -11.31 -4.95
CA GLN A 408 -2.99 -11.72 -3.81
C GLN A 408 -3.83 -11.87 -2.54
N SER A 409 -4.79 -10.98 -2.28
CA SER A 409 -5.72 -11.12 -1.14
C SER A 409 -6.72 -12.29 -1.27
N CYS A 410 -6.55 -13.18 -2.26
CA CYS A 410 -7.24 -14.47 -2.36
C CYS A 410 -6.33 -15.67 -2.05
N LEU A 411 -5.02 -15.46 -1.82
CA LEU A 411 -4.11 -16.52 -1.42
C LEU A 411 -4.35 -16.85 0.05
N ASN A 412 -4.66 -18.10 0.35
CA ASN A 412 -4.84 -18.56 1.73
C ASN A 412 -3.51 -18.83 2.41
N HIS A 413 -3.55 -18.88 3.74
CA HIS A 413 -2.41 -19.20 4.58
C HIS A 413 -2.08 -20.70 4.60
N SER A 414 -0.78 -21.03 4.66
CA SER A 414 -0.26 -22.31 5.13
C SER A 414 1.05 -22.08 5.87
N CYS A 415 1.31 -22.77 6.99
CA CYS A 415 2.63 -22.77 7.65
C CYS A 415 3.65 -23.66 6.92
N CYS A 416 3.23 -24.32 5.83
CA CYS A 416 4.08 -24.90 4.79
C CYS A 416 3.57 -24.40 3.45
N PRO A 417 3.84 -23.13 3.10
CA PRO A 417 3.37 -22.55 1.85
C PRO A 417 4.03 -23.22 0.65
N ASN A 418 3.43 -22.99 -0.52
CA ASN A 418 4.03 -23.41 -1.80
C ASN A 418 4.44 -22.24 -2.68
N ALA A 419 4.18 -21.01 -2.22
CA ALA A 419 4.57 -19.78 -2.86
C ALA A 419 4.93 -18.71 -1.81
N LYS A 420 5.76 -17.74 -2.20
CA LYS A 420 6.08 -16.56 -1.38
C LYS A 420 5.89 -15.26 -2.15
N ALA A 421 5.59 -14.19 -1.42
CA ALA A 421 5.72 -12.84 -1.95
C ALA A 421 7.21 -12.49 -1.99
N PHE A 422 7.75 -12.22 -3.18
CA PHE A 422 9.17 -11.94 -3.35
C PHE A 422 9.41 -11.03 -4.54
N LYS A 423 10.21 -9.98 -4.34
CA LYS A 423 10.63 -9.04 -5.37
C LYS A 423 11.94 -9.50 -5.98
N ARG A 424 11.94 -9.78 -7.28
CA ARG A 424 13.18 -10.07 -8.03
C ARG A 424 13.80 -8.77 -8.50
N GLU A 425 15.06 -8.81 -8.93
CA GLU A 425 15.80 -7.61 -9.38
C GLU A 425 15.07 -6.84 -10.49
N GLU A 426 14.32 -7.53 -11.36
CA GLU A 426 13.54 -6.89 -12.42
C GLU A 426 12.22 -6.23 -11.93
N ASP A 427 11.79 -6.50 -10.70
CA ASP A 427 10.48 -6.11 -10.16
C ASP A 427 10.52 -4.73 -9.48
N LYS A 428 10.72 -3.69 -10.30
CA LYS A 428 11.02 -2.30 -9.85
C LYS A 428 9.80 -1.41 -9.59
N ASP A 429 8.63 -1.98 -9.34
CA ASP A 429 7.38 -1.26 -9.07
C ASP A 429 6.65 -1.83 -7.86
N GLY A 430 5.52 -1.25 -7.46
CA GLY A 430 4.76 -1.67 -6.27
C GLY A 430 3.81 -2.84 -6.49
N GLN A 431 3.89 -3.61 -7.60
CA GLN A 431 2.99 -4.75 -7.82
C GLN A 431 3.33 -5.92 -6.87
N ALA A 432 2.34 -6.62 -6.31
CA ALA A 432 2.66 -7.83 -5.56
C ALA A 432 3.20 -8.90 -6.51
N THR A 433 4.33 -9.51 -6.16
CA THR A 433 4.98 -10.55 -6.98
C THR A 433 5.03 -11.84 -6.18
N ILE A 434 4.40 -12.89 -6.71
CA ILE A 434 4.30 -14.19 -6.07
C ILE A 434 5.07 -15.19 -6.91
N ILE A 435 6.03 -15.87 -6.29
CA ILE A 435 6.84 -16.92 -6.91
C ILE A 435 6.59 -18.26 -6.21
N ALA A 436 6.74 -19.36 -6.93
CA ALA A 436 6.62 -20.69 -6.36
C ALA A 436 7.86 -21.03 -5.52
N GLN A 437 7.68 -21.48 -4.28
CA GLN A 437 8.77 -21.96 -3.41
C GLN A 437 9.10 -23.43 -3.64
N ARG A 438 8.19 -24.15 -4.30
CA ARG A 438 8.36 -25.55 -4.71
C ARG A 438 7.55 -25.79 -5.98
N SER A 439 7.64 -26.99 -6.54
CA SER A 439 6.72 -27.35 -7.63
C SER A 439 5.26 -27.31 -7.14
N ILE A 440 4.38 -26.72 -7.95
CA ILE A 440 2.93 -26.61 -7.71
C ILE A 440 2.21 -27.32 -8.85
N CYS A 441 1.42 -28.33 -8.52
CA CYS A 441 0.67 -29.09 -9.54
C CYS A 441 -0.59 -28.35 -9.97
N LYS A 442 -1.00 -28.53 -11.23
CA LYS A 442 -2.30 -28.08 -11.72
C LYS A 442 -3.42 -28.56 -10.79
N GLY A 443 -4.24 -27.62 -10.34
CA GLY A 443 -5.38 -27.86 -9.47
C GLY A 443 -5.07 -27.71 -7.98
N GLU A 444 -3.80 -27.66 -7.60
CA GLU A 444 -3.35 -27.35 -6.23
C GLU A 444 -3.72 -25.92 -5.86
N GLU A 445 -4.05 -25.70 -4.58
CA GLU A 445 -4.22 -24.36 -4.03
C GLU A 445 -2.85 -23.71 -3.84
N ILE A 446 -2.73 -22.45 -4.23
CA ILE A 446 -1.53 -21.66 -4.03
C ILE A 446 -1.69 -20.97 -2.68
N THR A 447 -0.73 -21.20 -1.78
CA THR A 447 -0.73 -20.68 -0.41
C THR A 447 0.57 -19.96 -0.11
N ILE A 448 0.46 -18.91 0.70
CA ILE A 448 1.58 -18.14 1.24
C ILE A 448 1.57 -18.24 2.77
N SER A 449 2.67 -17.90 3.45
CA SER A 449 2.61 -17.69 4.89
C SER A 449 2.16 -16.27 5.21
N TYR A 450 1.43 -16.10 6.32
CA TYR A 450 1.00 -14.79 6.84
C TYR A 450 1.78 -14.40 8.11
N VAL A 451 2.60 -15.34 8.59
CA VAL A 451 3.34 -15.28 9.85
C VAL A 451 4.70 -15.90 9.59
N ASP A 452 5.67 -15.66 10.47
CA ASP A 452 6.92 -16.39 10.40
C ASP A 452 6.67 -17.91 10.59
N GLU A 453 7.23 -18.68 9.67
CA GLU A 453 7.10 -20.14 9.63
C GLU A 453 7.91 -20.81 10.73
N ASP A 454 8.97 -20.16 11.23
CA ASP A 454 9.91 -20.70 12.21
C ASP A 454 9.43 -20.58 13.67
N LEU A 455 8.40 -19.77 13.91
CA LEU A 455 7.70 -19.67 15.20
C LEU A 455 7.11 -21.01 15.65
N THR A 456 6.91 -21.17 16.96
CA THR A 456 6.27 -22.36 17.54
C THR A 456 4.81 -22.50 17.09
N PHE A 457 4.22 -23.70 17.25
CA PHE A 457 2.81 -23.93 16.94
C PHE A 457 1.90 -22.93 17.68
N GLU A 458 2.12 -22.72 18.98
CA GLU A 458 1.33 -21.83 19.80
C GLU A 458 1.44 -20.37 19.33
N GLU A 459 2.65 -19.90 19.02
CA GLU A 459 2.90 -18.54 18.52
C GLU A 459 2.23 -18.33 17.16
N ARG A 460 2.39 -19.27 16.21
CA ARG A 460 1.73 -19.17 14.89
C ARG A 460 0.21 -19.13 15.03
N GLN A 461 -0.38 -19.96 15.88
CA GLN A 461 -1.84 -19.95 16.09
C GLN A 461 -2.31 -18.66 16.77
N ALA A 462 -1.52 -18.09 17.69
CA ALA A 462 -1.82 -16.82 18.32
C ALA A 462 -1.80 -15.67 17.29
N SER A 463 -0.75 -15.54 16.48
CA SER A 463 -0.66 -14.52 15.43
C SER A 463 -1.75 -14.66 14.37
N LEU A 464 -2.15 -15.89 14.02
CA LEU A 464 -3.24 -16.14 13.06
C LEU A 464 -4.64 -15.88 13.64
N ALA A 465 -4.78 -15.77 14.96
CA ALA A 465 -6.06 -15.49 15.60
C ALA A 465 -6.61 -14.11 15.19
N ASP A 466 -5.74 -13.14 14.92
CA ASP A 466 -6.11 -11.81 14.44
C ASP A 466 -6.75 -11.84 13.05
N TYR A 467 -6.38 -12.83 12.23
CA TYR A 467 -7.02 -13.10 10.95
C TYR A 467 -8.37 -13.83 11.10
N GLY A 468 -8.73 -14.24 12.32
CA GLY A 468 -10.02 -14.83 12.66
C GLY A 468 -10.19 -16.29 12.26
N PHE A 469 -9.11 -17.06 12.12
CA PHE A 469 -9.16 -18.49 11.84
C PHE A 469 -8.11 -19.29 12.63
N ARG A 470 -8.29 -20.61 12.71
CA ARG A 470 -7.32 -21.56 13.29
C ARG A 470 -6.68 -22.36 12.16
N CYS A 471 -5.36 -22.32 12.03
CA CYS A 471 -4.66 -23.03 10.97
C CYS A 471 -4.66 -24.54 11.20
N ARG A 472 -4.99 -25.31 10.16
CA ARG A 472 -4.99 -26.79 10.15
C ARG A 472 -4.18 -27.35 8.98
N CYS A 473 -3.11 -26.65 8.59
CA CYS A 473 -2.17 -27.17 7.59
C CYS A 473 -1.43 -28.41 8.14
N SER A 474 -0.70 -29.14 7.29
CA SER A 474 0.02 -30.36 7.69
C SER A 474 0.95 -30.13 8.89
N LYS A 475 1.77 -29.06 8.86
CA LYS A 475 2.66 -28.69 9.97
C LYS A 475 1.91 -28.49 11.28
N CYS A 476 0.81 -27.74 11.25
CA CYS A 476 0.00 -27.51 12.44
C CYS A 476 -0.70 -28.77 12.96
N ILE A 477 -1.08 -29.72 12.09
CA ILE A 477 -1.67 -31.00 12.52
C ILE A 477 -0.60 -31.90 13.16
N GLU A 478 0.63 -31.88 12.64
CA GLU A 478 1.74 -32.69 13.16
C GLU A 478 2.30 -32.15 14.49
N GLU A 479 2.30 -30.82 14.65
CA GLU A 479 2.80 -30.14 15.85
C GLU A 479 1.70 -29.90 16.92
N GLU A 480 0.43 -30.24 16.64
CA GLU A 480 -0.68 -30.07 17.60
C GLU A 480 -0.45 -30.97 18.84
N PRO A 481 -0.37 -30.41 20.07
CA PRO A 481 -0.04 -31.16 21.29
C PRO A 481 -1.02 -32.26 21.71
#